data_AF-A0A286RAE5-F1
#
_entry.id   AF-A0A286RAE5-F1
#
_cell.length_a   1.000
_cell.length_b   1.000
_cell.length_c   1.000
_cell.angle_alpha   90.00
_cell.angle_beta   90.00
_cell.angle_gamma   90.00
#
_symmetry.space_group_name_H-M   'P 1'
#
loop_
_entity.id
_entity.type
_entity.pdbx_description
1 polymer ?
#
loop_
_entity_poly.entity_id
_entity_poly.type
_entity_poly.pdbx_seq_one_letter_code
_entity_poly.pdbx_strand_id
1 'polypeptide(L)'
;MRRCAALLWHGVLALLCALWVFEPAAWGQRTAPLEFLRREFQRRQTGEVLPTSHWRWYILGALALVAVLGVAVWMVERFRSRRPYTSRWLLFLELCWVHRLRWREIWELWGWIRREKIHPPARIFCEPELWEDRVDFMTLAAGGRDGSPWTALYERCFGRLTPTARTLAQASPGSAEPPPRTEGN
;
A
#
# COMPACT_ATOMS: atom_id res chain seq x y z
N MET A 1 -14.98 -15.35 -11.94
CA MET A 1 -14.61 -13.91 -11.88
C MET A 1 -14.78 -13.11 -13.17
N ARG A 2 -14.65 -13.69 -14.39
CA ARG A 2 -14.85 -12.91 -15.65
C ARG A 2 -16.27 -12.34 -15.84
N ARG A 3 -17.30 -12.97 -15.25
CA ARG A 3 -18.71 -12.53 -15.38
C ARG A 3 -19.06 -11.28 -14.57
N CYS A 4 -18.38 -11.03 -13.43
CA CYS A 4 -18.64 -9.84 -12.62
C CYS A 4 -18.06 -8.55 -13.23
N ALA A 5 -16.97 -8.66 -14.01
CA ALA A 5 -16.38 -7.51 -14.68
C ALA A 5 -17.24 -6.99 -15.85
N ALA A 6 -17.94 -7.89 -16.55
CA ALA A 6 -18.87 -7.51 -17.62
C ALA A 6 -20.05 -6.70 -17.08
N LEU A 7 -20.60 -7.08 -15.92
CA LEU A 7 -21.73 -6.39 -15.31
C LEU A 7 -21.39 -4.95 -14.86
N LEU A 8 -20.18 -4.75 -14.31
CA LEU A 8 -19.71 -3.41 -13.94
C LEU A 8 -19.49 -2.50 -15.16
N TRP A 9 -18.97 -3.06 -16.25
CA TRP A 9 -18.77 -2.30 -17.49
C TRP A 9 -20.09 -1.87 -18.12
N HIS A 10 -21.09 -2.75 -18.14
CA HIS A 10 -22.42 -2.41 -18.63
C HIS A 10 -23.13 -1.36 -17.76
N GLY A 11 -22.92 -1.39 -16.43
CA GLY A 11 -23.45 -0.37 -15.53
C GLY A 11 -22.90 1.03 -15.80
N VAL A 12 -21.59 1.15 -16.03
CA VAL A 12 -20.95 2.45 -16.33
C VAL A 12 -21.39 2.99 -17.70
N LEU A 13 -21.50 2.11 -18.70
CA LEU A 13 -21.92 2.49 -20.06
C LEU A 13 -23.39 2.93 -20.10
N ALA A 14 -24.28 2.25 -19.36
CA ALA A 14 -25.67 2.66 -19.23
C ALA A 14 -25.81 4.03 -18.54
N LEU A 15 -24.99 4.31 -17.54
CA LEU A 15 -24.99 5.59 -16.81
C LEU A 15 -24.46 6.73 -17.69
N LEU A 16 -23.44 6.48 -18.51
CA LEU A 16 -22.94 7.45 -19.50
C LEU A 16 -23.96 7.71 -20.63
N CYS A 17 -24.67 6.68 -21.11
CA CYS A 17 -25.75 6.85 -22.09
C CYS A 17 -26.93 7.65 -21.51
N ALA A 18 -27.32 7.40 -20.26
CA ALA A 18 -28.38 8.16 -19.60
C ALA A 18 -28.00 9.65 -19.41
N LEU A 19 -26.72 9.95 -19.18
CA LEU A 19 -26.21 11.32 -19.09
C LEU A 19 -26.16 12.04 -20.44
N TRP A 20 -25.95 11.32 -21.54
CA TRP A 20 -25.88 11.90 -22.89
C TRP A 20 -27.25 12.19 -23.52
N VAL A 21 -28.30 11.47 -23.13
CA VAL A 21 -29.66 11.67 -23.69
C VAL A 21 -30.34 12.93 -23.13
N PHE A 22 -29.78 13.56 -22.09
CA PHE A 22 -30.36 14.75 -21.47
C PHE A 22 -29.84 16.04 -22.13
N GLU A 23 -30.05 16.17 -23.44
CA GLU A 23 -29.89 17.43 -24.16
C GLU A 23 -31.22 18.21 -24.03
N PRO A 24 -31.32 19.26 -23.19
CA PRO A 24 -32.55 20.02 -23.08
C PRO A 24 -32.71 20.81 -24.38
N ALA A 25 -33.57 20.30 -25.27
CA ALA A 25 -33.98 20.99 -26.48
C ALA A 25 -34.62 22.34 -26.08
N ALA A 26 -33.83 23.40 -26.15
CA ALA A 26 -34.24 24.77 -25.87
C ALA A 26 -35.04 25.31 -27.06
N TRP A 27 -36.30 24.89 -27.17
CA TRP A 27 -37.24 25.48 -28.12
C TRP A 27 -37.73 26.82 -27.56
N GLY A 28 -37.55 27.87 -28.36
CA GLY A 28 -37.78 29.26 -27.98
C GLY A 28 -39.20 29.54 -27.48
N GLN A 29 -39.31 29.93 -26.21
CA GLN A 29 -40.54 30.48 -25.65
C GLN A 29 -40.63 31.98 -25.96
N ARG A 30 -41.45 32.34 -26.95
CA ARG A 30 -41.98 33.71 -27.09
C ARG A 30 -43.10 33.90 -26.05
N THR A 31 -42.75 34.28 -24.83
CA THR A 31 -43.73 34.57 -23.78
C THR A 31 -44.35 35.96 -23.93
N ALA A 32 -45.67 36.02 -23.84
CA ALA A 32 -46.46 37.26 -23.89
C ALA A 32 -46.09 38.23 -22.75
N PRO A 33 -46.12 39.55 -22.98
CA PRO A 33 -45.59 40.57 -22.05
C PRO A 33 -46.30 40.61 -20.68
N LEU A 34 -47.54 40.11 -20.59
CA LEU A 34 -48.28 40.07 -19.32
C LEU A 34 -47.81 38.95 -18.38
N GLU A 35 -47.28 37.84 -18.92
CA GLU A 35 -46.72 36.78 -18.09
C GLU A 35 -45.43 37.20 -17.41
N PHE A 36 -44.67 38.10 -18.03
CA PHE A 36 -43.44 38.65 -17.47
C PHE A 36 -43.74 39.39 -16.15
N LEU A 37 -44.76 40.25 -16.14
CA LEU A 37 -45.15 41.01 -14.94
C LEU A 37 -45.66 40.11 -13.83
N ARG A 38 -46.48 39.10 -14.15
CA ARG A 38 -46.96 38.13 -13.15
C ARG A 38 -45.81 37.36 -12.50
N ARG A 39 -44.81 36.95 -13.29
CA ARG A 39 -43.59 36.28 -12.77
C ARG A 39 -42.79 37.20 -11.86
N GLU A 40 -42.67 38.48 -12.19
CA GLU A 40 -41.89 39.43 -11.41
C GLU A 40 -42.47 39.67 -10.01
N PHE A 41 -43.81 39.72 -9.89
CA PHE A 41 -44.47 39.83 -8.58
C PHE A 41 -44.35 38.55 -7.75
N GLN A 42 -44.46 37.37 -8.37
CA GLN A 42 -44.22 36.10 -7.68
C GLN A 42 -42.78 35.97 -7.19
N ARG A 43 -41.81 36.44 -7.99
CA ARG A 43 -40.37 36.38 -7.65
C ARG A 43 -40.01 37.16 -6.40
N ARG A 44 -40.74 38.25 -6.11
CA ARG A 44 -40.55 39.06 -4.89
C ARG A 44 -41.19 38.45 -3.65
N GLN A 45 -42.21 37.61 -3.79
CA GLN A 45 -42.86 36.94 -2.66
C GLN A 45 -42.10 35.68 -2.20
N THR A 46 -41.43 34.99 -3.10
CA THR A 46 -40.67 33.77 -2.78
C THR A 46 -39.23 34.08 -2.39
N GLY A 47 -39.04 34.93 -1.37
CA GLY A 47 -37.74 35.35 -0.85
C GLY A 47 -36.71 34.21 -0.86
N GLU A 48 -35.58 34.46 -1.51
CA GLU A 48 -34.42 33.57 -1.62
C GLU A 48 -34.71 32.13 -2.08
N VAL A 49 -35.12 32.01 -3.35
CA VAL A 49 -34.89 30.78 -4.09
C VAL A 49 -33.39 30.67 -4.34
N LEU A 50 -32.66 29.94 -3.47
CA LEU A 50 -31.30 29.46 -3.77
C LEU A 50 -31.30 29.01 -5.24
N PRO A 51 -30.45 29.61 -6.09
CA PRO A 51 -30.57 29.49 -7.53
C PRO A 51 -30.56 28.00 -7.88
N THR A 52 -31.75 27.51 -8.26
CA THR A 52 -32.08 26.08 -8.41
C THR A 52 -31.31 25.44 -9.57
N SER A 53 -30.39 26.17 -10.19
CA SER A 53 -29.44 25.69 -11.19
C SER A 53 -28.17 25.10 -10.59
N HIS A 54 -27.71 25.54 -9.41
CA HIS A 54 -26.38 25.17 -8.89
C HIS A 54 -26.33 23.80 -8.19
N TRP A 55 -27.42 23.36 -7.54
CA TRP A 55 -27.47 22.04 -6.88
C TRP A 55 -27.20 20.88 -7.85
N ARG A 56 -27.59 21.03 -9.12
CA ARG A 56 -27.31 20.05 -10.18
C ARG A 56 -25.81 19.83 -10.38
N TRP A 57 -25.02 20.90 -10.37
CA TRP A 57 -23.56 20.82 -10.51
C TRP A 57 -22.90 20.15 -9.31
N TYR A 58 -23.40 20.40 -8.10
CA TYR A 58 -22.91 19.71 -6.91
C TYR A 58 -23.20 18.20 -6.94
N ILE A 59 -24.39 17.79 -7.39
CA ILE A 59 -24.71 16.37 -7.55
C ILE A 59 -23.83 15.73 -8.62
N LEU A 60 -23.65 16.37 -9.77
CA LEU A 60 -22.77 15.87 -10.83
C LEU A 60 -21.32 15.74 -10.36
N GLY A 61 -20.81 16.73 -9.62
CA GLY A 61 -19.47 16.69 -9.04
C GLY A 61 -19.30 15.57 -8.02
N ALA A 62 -20.28 15.38 -7.13
CA ALA A 62 -20.26 14.29 -6.16
C ALA A 62 -20.30 12.91 -6.84
N LEU A 63 -21.14 12.75 -7.86
CA LEU A 63 -21.23 11.51 -8.63
C LEU A 63 -19.93 11.19 -9.37
N ALA A 64 -19.31 12.20 -9.99
CA ALA A 64 -18.01 12.05 -10.65
C ALA A 64 -16.90 11.66 -9.66
N LEU A 65 -16.88 12.28 -8.47
CA LEU A 65 -15.92 11.94 -7.42
C LEU A 65 -16.07 10.49 -6.95
N VAL A 66 -17.30 10.04 -6.70
CA VAL A 66 -17.59 8.64 -6.32
C VAL A 66 -17.16 7.67 -7.42
N ALA A 67 -17.41 8.01 -8.69
CA ALA A 67 -16.97 7.18 -9.82
C ALA A 67 -15.43 7.08 -9.89
N VAL A 68 -14.71 8.18 -9.72
CA VAL A 68 -13.23 8.19 -9.70
C VAL A 68 -12.68 7.35 -8.54
N LEU A 69 -13.25 7.49 -7.33
CA LEU A 69 -12.86 6.69 -6.17
C LEU A 69 -13.13 5.20 -6.41
N GLY A 70 -14.28 4.86 -7.01
CA GLY A 70 -14.63 3.49 -7.37
C GLY A 70 -13.63 2.87 -8.36
N VAL A 71 -13.24 3.63 -9.39
CA VAL A 71 -12.21 3.20 -10.36
C VAL A 71 -10.86 3.02 -9.67
N ALA A 72 -10.46 3.93 -8.78
CA ALA A 72 -9.20 3.83 -8.05
C ALA A 72 -9.15 2.58 -7.15
N VAL A 73 -10.20 2.33 -6.36
CA VAL A 73 -10.30 1.12 -5.52
C VAL A 73 -10.30 -0.13 -6.38
N TRP A 74 -11.08 -0.14 -7.48
CA TRP A 74 -11.09 -1.26 -8.41
C TRP A 74 -9.71 -1.50 -9.03
N MET A 75 -8.97 -0.45 -9.37
CA MET A 75 -7.63 -0.55 -9.95
C MET A 75 -6.64 -1.11 -8.93
N VAL A 76 -6.69 -0.66 -7.67
CA VAL A 76 -5.88 -1.22 -6.57
C VAL A 76 -6.20 -2.70 -6.36
N GLU A 77 -7.48 -3.05 -6.27
CA GLU A 77 -7.92 -4.44 -6.08
C GLU A 77 -7.53 -5.32 -7.27
N ARG A 78 -7.60 -4.75 -8.49
CA ARG A 78 -7.18 -5.40 -9.71
C ARG A 78 -5.69 -5.71 -9.72
N PHE A 79 -4.86 -4.78 -9.23
CA PHE A 79 -3.43 -4.98 -9.09
C PHE A 79 -3.09 -5.93 -7.94
N ARG A 80 -3.84 -5.91 -6.82
CA ARG A 80 -3.69 -6.89 -5.72
C ARG A 80 -4.02 -8.30 -6.20
N SER A 81 -5.16 -8.48 -6.85
CA SER A 81 -5.64 -9.78 -7.36
C SER A 81 -4.78 -10.37 -8.49
N ARG A 82 -3.96 -9.54 -9.17
CA ARG A 82 -3.08 -9.99 -10.28
C ARG A 82 -1.62 -10.15 -9.90
N ARG A 83 -1.23 -9.93 -8.65
CA ARG A 83 0.16 -10.14 -8.22
C ARG A 83 0.27 -11.39 -7.34
N PRO A 84 0.42 -12.60 -7.93
CA PRO A 84 1.34 -13.54 -7.28
C PRO A 84 2.68 -12.80 -7.19
N TYR A 85 3.34 -12.80 -6.04
CA TYR A 85 4.60 -12.12 -5.71
C TYR A 85 5.75 -12.37 -6.73
N THR A 86 5.60 -11.91 -7.96
CA THR A 86 6.40 -12.30 -9.13
C THR A 86 7.64 -11.43 -9.26
N SER A 87 7.57 -10.20 -8.74
CA SER A 87 8.73 -9.33 -8.66
C SER A 87 9.40 -9.51 -7.30
N ARG A 88 10.39 -10.41 -7.26
CA ARG A 88 11.29 -10.61 -6.10
C ARG A 88 11.91 -9.29 -5.61
N TRP A 89 12.03 -8.34 -6.53
CA TRP A 89 12.56 -6.99 -6.31
C TRP A 89 11.58 -6.03 -5.64
N LEU A 90 10.31 -6.05 -6.03
CA LEU A 90 9.29 -5.20 -5.39
C LEU A 90 9.12 -5.58 -3.94
N LEU A 91 9.13 -6.88 -3.63
CA LEU A 91 9.03 -7.38 -2.27
C LEU A 91 10.21 -6.88 -1.40
N PHE A 92 11.43 -6.93 -1.93
CA PHE A 92 12.60 -6.37 -1.25
C PHE A 92 12.46 -4.86 -0.98
N LEU A 93 12.06 -4.08 -1.99
CA LEU A 93 11.88 -2.63 -1.81
C LEU A 93 10.73 -2.29 -0.85
N GLU A 94 9.65 -3.07 -0.87
CA GLU A 94 8.51 -2.91 0.03
C GLU A 94 8.92 -3.18 1.48
N LEU A 95 9.69 -4.24 1.75
CA LEU A 95 10.28 -4.48 3.07
C LEU A 95 11.24 -3.37 3.48
N CYS A 96 12.11 -2.91 2.59
CA CYS A 96 13.00 -1.78 2.89
C CYS A 96 12.21 -0.52 3.30
N TRP A 97 11.05 -0.29 2.67
CA TRP A 97 10.22 0.86 2.96
C TRP A 97 9.47 0.72 4.30
N VAL A 98 8.98 -0.49 4.62
CA VAL A 98 8.38 -0.82 5.92
C VAL A 98 9.37 -0.60 7.07
N HIS A 99 10.63 -1.00 6.90
CA HIS A 99 11.71 -0.77 7.88
C HIS A 99 12.27 0.67 7.87
N ARG A 100 11.69 1.57 7.06
CA ARG A 100 12.11 2.98 6.91
C ARG A 100 13.61 3.14 6.63
N LEU A 101 14.18 2.23 5.85
CA LEU A 101 15.59 2.30 5.45
C LEU A 101 15.82 3.51 4.55
N ARG A 102 16.93 4.22 4.77
CA ARG A 102 17.34 5.35 3.92
C ARG A 102 17.82 4.83 2.56
N TRP A 103 17.74 5.64 1.51
CA TRP A 103 18.20 5.19 0.20
C TRP A 103 19.64 4.67 0.19
N ARG A 104 20.56 5.38 0.88
CA ARG A 104 21.97 4.96 1.00
C ARG A 104 22.12 3.59 1.64
N GLU A 105 21.34 3.31 2.69
CA GLU A 105 21.33 2.02 3.39
C GLU A 105 20.83 0.91 2.47
N ILE A 106 19.79 1.19 1.67
CA ILE A 106 19.27 0.23 0.69
C ILE A 106 20.33 -0.07 -0.38
N TRP A 107 21.11 0.93 -0.83
CA TRP A 107 22.21 0.70 -1.77
C TRP A 107 23.34 -0.13 -1.18
N GLU A 108 23.71 0.09 0.08
CA GLU A 108 24.74 -0.71 0.78
C GLU A 108 24.27 -2.17 0.96
N LEU A 109 23.03 -2.35 1.41
CA LEU A 109 22.38 -3.66 1.53
C LEU A 109 22.32 -4.37 0.18
N TRP A 110 21.94 -3.64 -0.86
CA TRP A 110 21.87 -4.16 -2.22
C TRP A 110 23.24 -4.57 -2.76
N GLY A 111 24.27 -3.76 -2.52
CA GLY A 111 25.65 -4.05 -2.90
C GLY A 111 26.20 -5.28 -2.17
N TRP A 112 25.79 -5.51 -0.92
CA TRP A 112 26.11 -6.72 -0.19
C TRP A 112 25.40 -7.96 -0.75
N ILE A 113 24.07 -7.92 -0.93
CA ILE A 113 23.27 -9.02 -1.51
C ILE A 113 23.84 -9.46 -2.86
N ARG A 114 24.26 -8.51 -3.71
CA ARG A 114 24.87 -8.82 -5.01
C ARG A 114 26.22 -9.52 -4.89
N ARG A 115 27.06 -9.12 -3.93
CA ARG A 115 28.38 -9.73 -3.72
C ARG A 115 28.26 -11.15 -3.19
N GLU A 116 27.32 -11.37 -2.26
CA GLU A 116 27.07 -12.67 -1.63
C GLU A 116 26.15 -13.59 -2.44
N LYS A 117 25.63 -13.10 -3.58
CA LYS A 117 24.71 -13.82 -4.48
C LYS A 117 23.46 -14.39 -3.77
N ILE A 118 22.95 -13.68 -2.76
CA ILE A 118 21.78 -14.12 -2.00
C ILE A 118 20.52 -14.02 -2.88
N HIS A 119 19.91 -15.17 -3.16
CA HIS A 119 18.68 -15.26 -3.93
C HIS A 119 17.63 -16.10 -3.19
N PRO A 120 16.41 -15.54 -2.95
CA PRO A 120 15.92 -14.20 -3.30
C PRO A 120 16.43 -13.06 -2.39
N PRO A 121 16.47 -11.79 -2.84
CA PRO A 121 16.99 -10.66 -2.04
C PRO A 121 16.24 -10.44 -0.72
N ALA A 122 14.94 -10.72 -0.68
CA ALA A 122 14.14 -10.56 0.53
C ALA A 122 14.46 -11.60 1.62
N ARG A 123 15.21 -12.67 1.29
CA ARG A 123 15.61 -13.72 2.23
C ARG A 123 16.41 -13.16 3.40
N ILE A 124 17.14 -12.07 3.20
CA ILE A 124 17.91 -11.40 4.25
C ILE A 124 17.05 -10.88 5.41
N PHE A 125 15.76 -10.65 5.21
CA PHE A 125 14.84 -10.19 6.26
C PHE A 125 14.16 -11.34 6.98
N CYS A 126 14.19 -12.55 6.41
CA CYS A 126 13.62 -13.76 6.99
C CYS A 126 14.67 -14.57 7.77
N GLU A 127 15.93 -14.50 7.34
CA GLU A 127 17.03 -15.32 7.86
C GLU A 127 18.08 -14.41 8.53
N PRO A 128 17.99 -14.19 9.86
CA PRO A 128 18.94 -13.36 10.59
C PRO A 128 20.35 -13.99 10.60
N GLU A 129 20.46 -15.30 10.40
CA GLU A 129 21.72 -16.05 10.30
C GLU A 129 22.62 -15.51 9.19
N LEU A 130 22.05 -14.98 8.10
CA LEU A 130 22.83 -14.37 7.01
C LEU A 130 23.59 -13.11 7.44
N TRP A 131 23.29 -12.54 8.60
CA TRP A 131 23.94 -11.34 9.13
C TRP A 131 25.14 -11.64 10.06
N GLU A 132 25.37 -12.92 10.40
CA GLU A 132 26.45 -13.36 11.31
C GLU A 132 27.85 -12.93 10.87
N ASP A 133 28.10 -12.89 9.56
CA ASP A 133 29.40 -12.46 9.03
C ASP A 133 29.60 -10.92 9.05
N ARG A 134 28.55 -10.15 9.36
CA ARG A 134 28.55 -8.68 9.25
C ARG A 134 28.29 -7.95 10.56
N VAL A 135 27.60 -8.59 11.49
CA VAL A 135 27.23 -8.03 12.77
C VAL A 135 27.98 -8.78 13.86
N ASP A 136 28.69 -8.04 14.71
CA ASP A 136 29.27 -8.63 15.90
C ASP A 136 28.19 -8.83 16.96
N PHE A 137 27.58 -10.02 16.92
CA PHE A 137 26.51 -10.40 17.83
C PHE A 137 26.95 -10.42 19.29
N MET A 138 28.24 -10.60 19.59
CA MET A 138 28.74 -10.52 20.96
C MET A 138 28.68 -9.08 21.47
N THR A 139 29.11 -8.12 20.65
CA THR A 139 29.01 -6.71 21.01
C THR A 139 27.55 -6.25 21.12
N LEU A 140 26.68 -6.71 20.20
CA LEU A 140 25.24 -6.43 20.24
C LEU A 140 24.59 -7.00 21.52
N ALA A 141 24.91 -8.25 21.88
CA ALA A 141 24.36 -8.91 23.07
C ALA A 141 24.82 -8.25 24.38
N ALA A 142 26.03 -7.70 24.41
CA ALA A 142 26.54 -6.92 25.54
C ALA A 142 25.87 -5.53 25.66
N GLY A 143 24.97 -5.16 24.75
CA GLY A 143 24.40 -3.81 24.67
C GLY A 143 25.42 -2.75 24.23
N GLY A 144 26.58 -3.18 23.73
CA GLY A 144 27.61 -2.32 23.20
C GLY A 144 27.19 -1.75 21.85
N ARG A 145 27.47 -0.46 21.63
CA ARG A 145 27.40 0.14 20.30
C ARG A 145 28.81 0.10 19.71
N ASP A 146 29.07 -0.92 18.91
CA ASP A 146 30.24 -1.07 18.03
C ASP A 146 30.37 0.05 16.98
N GLY A 147 29.33 0.88 16.80
CA GLY A 147 29.33 2.00 15.84
C GLY A 147 29.32 1.53 14.38
N SER A 148 29.23 0.22 14.15
CA SER A 148 29.15 -0.34 12.82
C SER A 148 27.81 0.05 12.17
N PRO A 149 27.80 0.53 10.92
CA PRO A 149 26.57 0.84 10.21
C PRO A 149 25.68 -0.40 10.03
N TRP A 150 26.27 -1.60 10.02
CA TRP A 150 25.55 -2.87 9.90
C TRP A 150 24.73 -3.20 11.14
N THR A 151 25.25 -2.89 12.33
CA THR A 151 24.57 -3.13 13.61
C THR A 151 23.32 -2.26 13.72
N ALA A 152 23.41 -0.99 13.32
CA ALA A 152 22.26 -0.09 13.27
C ALA A 152 21.20 -0.53 12.23
N LEU A 153 21.64 -1.10 11.09
CA LEU A 153 20.73 -1.67 10.08
C LEU A 153 20.02 -2.91 10.61
N TYR A 154 20.76 -3.81 11.24
CA TYR A 154 20.23 -5.02 11.85
C TYR A 154 19.17 -4.70 12.91
N GLU A 155 19.48 -3.79 13.84
CA GLU A 155 18.52 -3.36 14.87
C GLU A 155 17.25 -2.73 14.28
N ARG A 156 17.30 -2.05 13.13
CA ARG A 156 16.09 -1.53 12.46
C ARG A 156 15.28 -2.61 11.75
N CYS A 157 15.94 -3.61 11.19
CA CYS A 157 15.29 -4.68 10.46
C CYS A 157 14.65 -5.69 11.42
N PHE A 158 15.35 -6.06 12.48
CA PHE A 158 14.94 -7.14 13.39
C PHE A 158 14.58 -6.65 14.79
N GLY A 159 14.81 -5.38 15.13
CA GLY A 159 14.71 -4.91 16.50
C GLY A 159 15.86 -5.46 17.37
N ARG A 160 15.65 -5.47 18.69
CA ARG A 160 16.55 -6.14 19.65
C ARG A 160 16.24 -7.64 19.78
N LEU A 161 15.92 -8.31 18.67
CA LEU A 161 15.80 -9.76 18.69
C LEU A 161 17.20 -10.31 18.93
N THR A 162 17.44 -10.78 20.16
CA THR A 162 18.65 -11.53 20.50
C THR A 162 18.68 -12.79 19.64
N PRO A 163 19.83 -13.14 19.04
CA PRO A 163 19.97 -14.36 18.26
C PRO A 163 19.39 -15.53 19.05
N THR A 164 18.53 -16.32 18.38
CA THR A 164 17.79 -17.41 18.99
C THR A 164 18.74 -18.31 19.76
N ALA A 165 18.32 -18.84 20.92
CA ALA A 165 19.15 -19.68 21.79
C ALA A 165 19.88 -20.83 21.08
N ARG A 166 19.45 -21.23 19.88
CA ARG A 166 20.13 -22.18 19.00
C ARG A 166 21.52 -21.70 18.56
N THR A 167 21.67 -20.44 18.19
CA THR A 167 22.97 -19.84 17.82
C THR A 167 23.89 -19.75 19.04
N LEU A 168 23.34 -19.37 20.20
CA LEU A 168 24.10 -19.34 21.47
C LEU A 168 24.49 -20.76 21.95
N ALA A 169 23.63 -21.75 21.74
CA ALA A 169 23.91 -23.15 22.10
C ALA A 169 24.97 -23.77 21.17
N GLN A 170 24.99 -23.42 19.87
CA GLN A 170 26.03 -23.85 18.95
C GLN A 170 27.36 -23.12 19.15
N ALA A 171 27.30 -21.83 19.55
CA ALA A 171 28.49 -21.03 19.86
C ALA A 171 29.10 -21.33 21.24
N SER A 172 28.51 -22.24 22.03
CA SER A 172 29.11 -22.77 23.25
C SER A 172 29.77 -24.13 22.95
N PRO A 173 31.03 -24.18 22.48
CA PRO A 173 31.74 -25.42 22.17
C PRO A 173 32.07 -26.29 23.40
N GLY A 174 31.41 -26.06 24.54
CA GLY A 174 31.73 -26.65 25.83
C GLY A 174 30.57 -27.35 26.53
N SER A 175 29.39 -27.49 25.92
CA SER A 175 28.35 -28.37 26.48
C SER A 175 28.76 -29.81 26.24
N ALA A 176 29.64 -30.29 27.13
CA ALA A 176 30.10 -31.65 27.26
C ALA A 176 29.00 -32.64 26.91
N GLU A 177 29.23 -33.40 25.84
CA GLU A 177 28.56 -34.68 25.62
C GLU A 177 28.74 -35.48 26.93
N PRO A 178 27.66 -35.81 27.66
CA PRO A 178 27.79 -36.60 28.87
C PRO A 178 28.46 -37.92 28.48
N PRO A 179 29.52 -38.34 29.19
CA PRO A 179 30.27 -39.53 28.83
C PRO A 179 29.32 -40.72 28.68
N PRO A 180 29.57 -41.62 27.71
CA PRO A 180 28.71 -42.78 27.48
C PRO A 180 28.57 -43.53 28.80
N ARG A 181 27.33 -43.65 29.26
CA ARG A 181 26.99 -44.48 30.42
C ARG A 181 27.46 -45.89 30.10
N THR A 182 28.56 -46.32 30.71
CA THR A 182 28.94 -47.72 30.70
C THR A 182 27.92 -48.46 31.55
N GLU A 183 26.94 -49.06 30.90
CA GLU A 183 26.06 -50.05 31.53
C GLU A 183 26.94 -51.21 32.02
N GLY A 184 27.07 -51.29 33.33
CA GLY A 184 27.78 -52.34 34.03
C GLY A 184 26.99 -53.64 33.99
N ASN A 185 27.76 -54.71 33.77
CA ASN A 185 27.41 -56.13 33.77
C ASN A 185 26.84 -56.61 35.12
#